data_AF-A0A960D5H1-F1
#
_entry.id   AF-A0A960D5H1-F1
#
_cell.length_a   1.000
_cell.length_b   1.000
_cell.length_c   1.000
_cell.angle_alpha   90.00
_cell.angle_beta   90.00
_cell.angle_gamma   90.00
#
_symmetry.space_group_name_H-M   'P 1'
#
loop_
_entity.id
_entity.type
_entity.pdbx_description
1 polymer ?
#
loop_
_entity_poly.entity_id
_entity_poly.type
_entity_poly.pdbx_seq_one_letter_code
_entity_poly.pdbx_strand_id
1 'polypeptide(L)'
;ERVEDFGEWVHRFHAGLAALPEQQRHNTVLQMLLILLHSNHDVQAPEPTLGSFAPTDRFQAAVQAAHIGPDGDIPHVTAEVITKYVTDMQHLGLL
;
A
#
# COMPACT_ATOMS: atom_id res chain seq x y z
N GLU A 1 0.50 12.52 11.77
CA GLU A 1 1.84 13.15 11.86
C GLU A 1 2.70 12.63 10.71
N ARG A 2 3.57 13.45 10.12
CA ARG A 2 4.55 13.01 9.10
C ARG A 2 5.94 13.07 9.73
N VAL A 3 6.79 12.10 9.41
CA VAL A 3 8.18 12.02 9.88
C VAL A 3 9.06 12.06 8.64
N GLU A 4 10.03 12.97 8.60
CA GLU A 4 10.85 13.22 7.40
C GLU A 4 11.89 12.12 7.18
N ASP A 5 12.53 11.65 8.25
CA ASP A 5 13.50 10.57 8.17
C ASP A 5 12.81 9.21 8.06
N PHE A 6 13.19 8.44 7.03
CA PHE A 6 12.55 7.16 6.73
C PHE A 6 12.87 6.10 7.80
N GLY A 7 14.10 6.06 8.30
CA GLY A 7 14.50 5.10 9.34
C GLY A 7 13.78 5.37 10.66
N GLU A 8 13.69 6.63 11.07
CA GLU A 8 12.93 7.08 12.22
C GLU A 8 11.44 6.74 12.05
N TRP A 9 10.88 7.02 10.88
CA TRP A 9 9.50 6.66 10.55
C TRP A 9 9.25 5.15 10.71
N VAL A 10 10.12 4.29 10.15
CA VAL A 10 10.00 2.83 10.26
C VAL A 10 10.04 2.40 11.73
N HIS A 11 10.96 2.96 12.52
CA HIS A 11 11.09 2.62 13.94
C HIS A 11 9.83 3.01 14.73
N ARG A 12 9.33 4.23 14.54
CA ARG A 12 8.09 4.72 15.19
C ARG A 12 6.87 3.94 14.73
N PHE A 13 6.81 3.58 13.45
CA PHE A 13 5.73 2.78 12.88
C PHE A 13 5.69 1.37 13.46
N HIS A 14 6.83 0.68 13.54
CA HIS A 14 6.94 -0.62 14.18
C HIS A 14 6.48 -0.57 15.65
N ALA A 15 6.98 0.40 16.43
CA ALA A 15 6.59 0.57 17.82
C ALA A 15 5.08 0.84 17.98
N GLY A 16 4.51 1.68 17.12
CA GLY A 16 3.08 1.97 17.09
C GLY A 16 2.24 0.72 16.83
N LEU A 17 2.58 -0.06 15.80
CA LEU A 17 1.87 -1.30 15.47
C LEU A 17 1.98 -2.36 16.58
N ALA A 18 3.14 -2.49 17.21
CA ALA A 18 3.36 -3.44 18.30
C ALA A 18 2.54 -3.09 19.55
N ALA A 19 2.30 -1.80 19.80
CA ALA A 19 1.52 -1.30 20.93
C ALA A 19 -0.01 -1.41 20.76
N LEU A 20 -0.49 -1.76 19.56
CA LEU A 20 -1.93 -1.91 19.31
C LEU A 20 -2.55 -3.09 20.10
N PRO A 21 -3.84 -3.01 20.46
CA PRO A 21 -4.59 -4.15 20.99
C PRO A 21 -4.51 -5.36 20.07
N GLU A 22 -4.53 -6.56 20.64
CA GLU A 22 -4.34 -7.81 19.89
C GLU A 22 -5.26 -7.96 18.67
N GLN A 23 -6.54 -7.63 18.82
CA GLN A 23 -7.52 -7.69 17.74
C GLN A 23 -7.16 -6.76 16.57
N GLN A 24 -6.65 -5.56 16.84
CA GLN A 24 -6.23 -4.63 15.78
C GLN A 24 -4.89 -5.08 15.19
N ARG A 25 -3.93 -5.46 16.03
CA ARG A 25 -2.57 -5.86 15.63
C ARG A 25 -2.56 -7.01 14.62
N HIS A 26 -3.48 -7.98 14.74
CA HIS A 26 -3.64 -9.07 13.77
C HIS A 26 -4.03 -8.62 12.36
N ASN A 27 -4.67 -7.46 12.24
CA ASN A 27 -5.10 -6.86 10.97
C ASN A 27 -4.10 -5.82 10.43
N THR A 28 -2.84 -5.88 10.90
CA THR A 28 -1.79 -4.96 10.48
C THR A 28 -0.68 -5.66 9.70
N VAL A 29 0.15 -4.86 9.05
CA VAL A 29 1.35 -5.32 8.32
C VAL A 29 2.53 -5.69 9.24
N LEU A 30 2.34 -5.73 10.56
CA LEU A 30 3.43 -5.93 11.52
C LEU A 30 4.27 -7.18 11.22
N GLN A 31 3.63 -8.30 10.86
CA GLN A 31 4.37 -9.54 10.55
C GLN A 31 5.24 -9.42 9.30
N MET A 32 4.73 -8.76 8.25
CA MET A 32 5.52 -8.47 7.05
C MET A 32 6.68 -7.52 7.35
N LEU A 33 6.44 -6.50 8.18
CA LEU A 33 7.48 -5.57 8.61
C LEU A 33 8.59 -6.28 9.39
N LEU A 34 8.25 -7.20 10.29
CA LEU A 34 9.24 -8.01 11.01
C LEU A 34 10.10 -8.85 10.07
N ILE A 35 9.51 -9.47 9.04
CA ILE A 35 10.27 -10.24 8.04
C ILE A 35 11.27 -9.34 7.29
N LEU A 36 10.84 -8.14 6.90
CA LEU A 36 11.70 -7.16 6.21
C LEU A 36 12.85 -6.70 7.11
N LEU A 37 12.56 -6.36 8.37
CA LEU A 37 13.56 -5.91 9.35
C LEU A 37 14.60 -6.98 9.70
N HIS A 38 14.21 -8.26 9.75
CA HIS A 38 15.17 -9.34 9.99
C HIS A 38 16.04 -9.67 8.77
N SER A 39 15.54 -9.39 7.56
CA SER A 39 16.21 -9.74 6.30
C SER A 39 17.15 -8.64 5.81
N ASN A 40 16.90 -7.38 6.19
CA ASN A 40 17.72 -6.22 5.82
C ASN A 40 18.03 -5.38 7.05
N HIS A 41 19.32 -5.27 7.38
CA HIS A 41 19.79 -4.41 8.45
C HIS A 41 19.67 -2.91 8.16
N ASP A 42 19.47 -2.53 6.89
CA ASP A 42 19.38 -1.14 6.44
C ASP A 42 18.08 -0.94 5.64
N VAL A 43 17.01 -0.54 6.32
CA VAL A 43 15.69 -0.35 5.68
C VAL A 43 15.69 1.01 5.00
N GLN A 44 15.70 0.99 3.67
CA GLN A 44 15.71 2.18 2.83
C GLN A 44 14.36 2.36 2.12
N ALA A 45 14.04 3.60 1.75
CA ALA A 45 12.86 3.89 0.95
C ALA A 45 13.00 3.20 -0.43
N PRO A 46 11.93 2.61 -0.98
CA PRO A 46 11.99 1.99 -2.30
C PRO A 46 12.24 3.05 -3.38
N GLU A 47 13.06 2.70 -4.36
CA GLU A 47 13.29 3.55 -5.53
C GLU A 47 11.99 3.77 -6.32
N PRO A 48 11.68 5.02 -6.73
CA PRO A 48 10.49 5.30 -7.51
C PRO A 48 10.58 4.67 -8.89
N THR A 49 9.45 4.15 -9.37
CA THR A 49 9.37 3.56 -10.70
C THR A 49 8.55 4.45 -11.62
N LEU A 50 8.95 4.49 -12.89
CA LEU A 50 8.17 5.12 -13.94
C LEU A 50 7.40 4.04 -14.69
N GLY A 51 6.14 3.85 -14.29
CA GLY A 51 5.26 2.85 -14.88
C GLY A 51 5.46 1.43 -14.33
N SER A 52 5.01 0.44 -15.11
CA SER A 52 5.03 -0.97 -14.75
C SER A 52 6.41 -1.60 -15.01
N PHE A 53 6.82 -2.51 -14.13
CA PHE A 53 8.00 -3.35 -14.33
C PHE A 53 7.82 -4.39 -15.46
N ALA A 54 6.58 -4.77 -15.73
CA ALA A 54 6.24 -5.75 -16.76
C ALA A 54 5.57 -5.07 -17.97
N PRO A 55 5.82 -5.56 -19.20
CA PRO A 55 5.14 -5.04 -20.39
C PRO A 55 3.65 -5.29 -20.30
N THR A 56 2.85 -4.28 -20.64
CA THR A 56 1.39 -4.31 -20.54
C THR A 56 0.68 -4.04 -21.87
N ASP A 57 1.43 -3.87 -22.97
CA ASP A 57 0.92 -3.40 -24.27
C ASP A 57 -0.26 -4.22 -24.79
N ARG A 58 -0.14 -5.56 -24.73
CA ARG A 58 -1.20 -6.46 -25.20
C ARG A 58 -2.47 -6.38 -24.37
N PHE A 59 -2.32 -6.23 -23.05
CA PHE A 59 -3.45 -6.12 -22.16
C PHE A 59 -4.13 -4.77 -22.33
N GLN A 60 -3.36 -3.68 -22.37
CA GLN A 60 -3.88 -2.33 -22.60
C GLN A 60 -4.63 -2.24 -23.94
N ALA A 61 -4.06 -2.77 -25.02
CA ALA A 61 -4.71 -2.80 -26.33
C ALA A 61 -6.04 -3.58 -26.32
N ALA A 62 -6.11 -4.70 -25.58
CA ALA A 62 -7.34 -5.48 -25.46
C ALA A 62 -8.43 -4.73 -24.66
N VAL A 63 -8.04 -4.05 -23.58
CA VAL A 63 -8.94 -3.21 -22.77
C VAL A 63 -9.51 -2.07 -23.61
N GLN A 64 -8.65 -1.39 -24.37
CA GLN A 64 -9.05 -0.29 -25.25
C GLN A 64 -9.94 -0.76 -26.41
N ALA A 65 -9.59 -1.85 -27.09
CA ALA A 65 -10.39 -2.40 -28.17
C ALA A 65 -11.80 -2.80 -27.71
N ALA A 66 -11.91 -3.34 -26.49
CA ALA A 66 -13.17 -3.73 -25.88
C ALA A 66 -13.90 -2.58 -25.16
N HIS A 67 -13.33 -1.37 -25.12
CA HIS A 67 -13.88 -0.19 -24.43
C HIS A 67 -14.28 -0.49 -22.97
N ILE A 68 -13.40 -1.19 -22.24
CA ILE A 68 -13.69 -1.61 -20.86
C ILE A 68 -13.53 -0.41 -19.92
N GLY A 69 -14.53 -0.18 -19.08
CA GLY A 69 -14.50 0.86 -18.05
C GLY A 69 -14.95 2.24 -18.55
N PRO A 70 -15.08 3.22 -17.63
CA PRO A 70 -15.60 4.55 -17.95
C PRO A 70 -14.73 5.32 -18.94
N ASP A 71 -13.41 5.13 -18.88
CA ASP A 71 -12.44 5.81 -19.75
C ASP A 71 -12.06 4.97 -20.97
N GLY A 72 -12.55 3.73 -21.08
CA GLY A 72 -12.17 2.79 -22.13
C GLY A 72 -10.68 2.41 -22.10
N ASP A 73 -10.01 2.53 -20.96
CA ASP A 73 -8.60 2.19 -20.76
C ASP A 73 -8.37 1.65 -19.34
N ILE A 74 -7.14 1.22 -19.04
CA ILE A 74 -6.72 0.79 -17.71
C ILE A 74 -6.83 2.00 -16.75
N PRO A 75 -7.61 1.90 -15.67
CA PRO A 75 -7.85 3.02 -14.77
C PRO A 75 -6.61 3.37 -13.94
N HIS A 76 -6.49 4.64 -13.60
CA HIS A 76 -5.56 5.11 -12.57
C HIS A 76 -6.16 4.98 -11.16
N VAL A 77 -5.31 4.88 -10.15
CA VAL A 77 -5.75 4.95 -8.75
C VAL A 77 -6.09 6.41 -8.42
N THR A 78 -7.31 6.64 -7.92
CA THR A 78 -7.79 7.97 -7.52
C THR A 78 -7.89 8.13 -6.01
N ALA A 79 -8.13 9.35 -5.52
CA ALA A 79 -8.29 9.61 -4.09
C ALA A 79 -9.51 8.90 -3.48
N GLU A 80 -10.56 8.67 -4.27
CA GLU A 80 -11.75 7.95 -3.85
C GLU A 80 -11.43 6.49 -3.51
N VAL A 81 -10.54 5.85 -4.28
CA VAL A 81 -10.09 4.48 -4.00
C VAL A 81 -9.42 4.41 -2.63
N ILE A 82 -8.54 5.37 -2.30
CA ILE A 82 -7.85 5.42 -1.02
C ILE A 82 -8.82 5.70 0.14
N THR A 83 -9.74 6.64 -0.05
CA THR A 83 -10.73 7.03 0.97
C THR A 83 -11.69 5.88 1.30
N LYS A 84 -12.02 5.05 0.30
CA LYS A 84 -12.85 3.87 0.49
C LYS A 84 -12.24 2.90 1.52
N TYR A 85 -10.93 2.66 1.50
CA TYR A 85 -10.29 1.75 2.47
C TYR A 85 -10.51 2.21 3.91
N VAL A 86 -10.34 3.50 4.20
CA VAL A 86 -10.56 4.06 5.55
C VAL A 86 -12.02 3.90 5.96
N THR A 87 -12.94 4.25 5.05
CA THR A 87 -14.39 4.17 5.30
C THR A 87 -14.83 2.73 5.58
N ASP A 88 -14.36 1.78 4.78
CA ASP A 88 -14.71 0.36 4.92
C ASP A 88 -14.08 -0.22 6.19
N MET A 89 -12.85 0.15 6.54
CA MET A 89 -12.21 -0.28 7.79
C MET A 89 -12.95 0.22 9.03
N GLN A 90 -13.48 1.46 9.01
CA GLN A 90 -14.35 1.96 10.07
C GLN A 90 -15.66 1.16 10.17
N HIS A 91 -16.31 0.88 9.03
CA HIS A 91 -17.54 0.07 9.01
C HIS A 91 -17.33 -1.36 9.53
N LEU A 92 -16.13 -1.92 9.33
CA LEU A 92 -15.74 -3.24 9.82
C LEU A 92 -15.25 -3.23 11.28
N GLY A 93 -15.14 -2.06 11.92
CA GLY A 93 -14.61 -1.92 13.30
C GLY A 93 -13.12 -2.25 13.42
N LEU A 94 -12.35 -2.05 12.34
CA LEU A 94 -10.90 -2.29 12.28
C LEU A 94 -10.08 -1.01 12.52
N LEU A 95 -10.74 0.14 12.59
CA LEU A 95 -10.20 1.45 12.98
C LEU A 95 -10.93 2.01 14.19
#